data_AF-A0A1S6ILW6-F1
#
_entry.id   AF-A0A1S6ILW6-F1
#
_cell.length_a   1.000
_cell.length_b   1.000
_cell.length_c   1.000
_cell.angle_alpha   90.00
_cell.angle_beta   90.00
_cell.angle_gamma   90.00
#
_symmetry.space_group_name_H-M   'P 1'
#
loop_
_entity.id
_entity.type
_entity.pdbx_description
1 polymer ?
#
loop_
_entity_poly.entity_id
_entity_poly.type
_entity_poly.pdbx_seq_one_letter_code
_entity_poly.pdbx_strand_id
1 'polypeptide(L)' 'MGKEKQLPKHLKKSQDLKNFEVIRIISLGDLHPVVVMRDKRADSKGHWCIQHRGSGYYFQTLKEVTDYLIKRNWIKAS' A
#
# COMPACT_ATOMS: atom_id res chain seq x y z
N MET A 1 -8.84 9.16 8.77
CA MET A 1 -8.20 8.26 9.76
C MET A 1 -7.79 7.02 9.00
N GLY A 2 -6.49 6.78 8.85
CA GLY A 2 -5.99 5.73 7.98
C GLY A 2 -6.29 4.32 8.50
N LYS A 3 -6.07 3.31 7.66
CA LYS A 3 -6.31 1.91 8.01
C LYS A 3 -5.15 1.26 8.74
N GLU A 4 -4.18 2.02 9.23
CA GLU A 4 -2.97 1.50 9.90
C GLU A 4 -3.28 0.62 11.10
N LYS A 5 -4.39 0.86 11.81
CA LYS A 5 -4.81 0.04 12.96
C LYS A 5 -5.09 -1.42 12.55
N GLN A 6 -5.45 -1.67 11.30
CA GLN A 6 -5.75 -3.01 10.77
C GLN A 6 -4.49 -3.76 10.32
N LEU A 7 -3.31 -3.12 10.31
CA LEU A 7 -2.07 -3.80 9.97
C LEU A 7 -1.66 -4.80 11.07
N PRO A 8 -1.15 -5.97 10.67
CA PRO A 8 -0.45 -6.88 11.58
C PRO A 8 0.66 -6.17 12.36
N LYS A 9 0.85 -6.55 13.63
CA LYS A 9 1.82 -5.88 14.54
C LYS A 9 3.24 -5.86 13.97
N HIS A 10 3.67 -6.93 13.29
CA HIS A 10 5.00 -7.02 12.68
C HIS A 10 5.17 -6.03 11.52
N LEU A 11 4.13 -5.78 10.73
CA LEU A 11 4.17 -4.84 9.60
C LEU A 11 4.03 -3.37 10.03
N LYS A 12 3.44 -3.10 11.20
CA LYS A 12 3.37 -1.73 11.74
C LYS A 12 4.75 -1.16 12.05
N LYS A 13 5.66 -1.99 12.55
CA LYS A 13 7.02 -1.56 12.93
C LYS A 13 7.93 -1.34 11.73
N SER A 14 7.64 -1.97 10.60
CA SER A 14 8.47 -1.91 9.39
C SER A 14 7.99 -0.88 8.35
N GLN A 15 6.92 -0.14 8.63
CA GLN A 15 6.34 0.82 7.68
C GLN A 15 6.51 2.26 8.16
N ASP A 16 6.80 3.15 7.22
CA ASP A 16 6.91 4.59 7.46
C ASP A 16 5.52 5.25 7.55
N LEU A 17 4.79 4.92 8.61
CA LEU A 17 3.47 5.49 8.89
C LEU A 17 3.54 7.00 9.24
N LYS A 18 4.75 7.52 9.48
CA LYS A 18 4.98 8.96 9.70
C LYS A 18 4.80 9.75 8.40
N ASN A 19 5.27 9.22 7.27
CA ASN A 19 5.17 9.90 5.97
C ASN A 19 4.11 9.30 5.03
N PHE A 20 3.62 8.10 5.32
CA PHE A 20 2.65 7.42 4.48
C PHE A 20 1.35 7.13 5.25
N GLU A 21 0.21 7.35 4.59
CA GLU A 21 -1.11 6.94 5.08
C GLU A 21 -1.51 5.61 4.44
N VAL A 22 -2.00 4.65 5.24
CA VAL A 22 -2.52 3.38 4.74
C VAL A 22 -3.94 3.57 4.21
N ILE A 23 -4.08 3.40 2.90
CA ILE A 23 -5.35 3.58 2.19
C ILE A 23 -6.12 2.27 2.07
N ARG A 24 -5.40 1.17 1.76
CA ARG A 24 -6.00 -0.15 1.55
C ARG A 24 -5.06 -1.24 2.02
N ILE A 25 -5.64 -2.28 2.60
CA ILE A 25 -4.96 -3.53 2.91
C ILE A 25 -5.71 -4.61 2.13
N ILE A 26 -4.98 -5.39 1.33
CA ILE A 26 -5.53 -6.49 0.53
C ILE A 26 -4.96 -7.76 1.13
N SER A 27 -5.84 -8.58 1.70
CA SER A 27 -5.48 -9.92 2.17
C SER A 27 -5.36 -10.85 0.97
N LEU A 28 -4.22 -11.51 0.83
CA LEU A 28 -4.00 -12.55 -0.19
C LEU A 28 -4.13 -13.96 0.39
N GLY A 29 -4.61 -14.10 1.62
CA GLY A 29 -4.77 -15.39 2.33
C GLY A 29 -3.57 -15.79 3.20
N ASP A 30 -2.46 -15.05 3.17
CA ASP A 30 -1.22 -15.32 3.91
C ASP A 30 -0.81 -14.17 4.87
N LEU A 31 0.27 -14.37 5.63
CA LEU A 31 0.84 -13.42 6.62
C LEU A 31 1.40 -12.12 6.01
N HIS A 32 1.31 -11.98 4.68
CA HIS A 32 1.93 -10.91 3.91
C HIS A 32 0.88 -10.17 3.07
N PRO A 33 -0.04 -9.42 3.72
CA PRO A 33 -0.99 -8.61 2.98
C PRO A 33 -0.26 -7.60 2.08
N VAL A 34 -0.95 -7.20 1.02
CA VAL A 34 -0.52 -6.08 0.20
C VAL A 34 -1.04 -4.81 0.85
N VAL A 35 -0.14 -3.89 1.17
CA VAL A 35 -0.49 -2.62 1.80
C VAL A 35 -0.34 -1.51 0.77
N VAL A 36 -1.44 -0.84 0.45
CA VAL A 36 -1.45 0.34 -0.42
C VAL A 36 -1.44 1.57 0.47
N MET A 37 -0.45 2.42 0.22
CA MET A 37 -0.23 3.64 0.95
C MET A 37 -0.12 4.84 0.01
N ARG A 38 -0.41 6.02 0.55
CA ARG A 38 -0.21 7.29 -0.12
C ARG A 38 0.74 8.15 0.70
N ASP A 39 1.72 8.75 0.04
CA ASP A 39 2.59 9.73 0.68
C ASP A 39 1.78 10.98 1.06
N LYS A 40 1.95 11.46 2.29
CA LYS A 40 1.24 12.64 2.80
C LYS A 40 2.15 13.86 2.96
N ARG A 41 3.43 13.76 2.57
CA ARG A 41 4.34 14.91 2.54
C ARG A 41 3.92 15.89 1.44
N ALA A 42 4.00 17.19 1.72
CA ALA A 42 3.49 18.23 0.82
C ALA A 42 4.29 18.36 -0.48
N ASP A 43 5.58 18.00 -0.45
CA ASP A 43 6.52 18.00 -1.57
C ASP A 43 6.42 16.72 -2.42
N SER A 44 6.01 15.61 -1.80
CA SER A 44 5.66 14.38 -2.50
C SER A 44 4.33 14.59 -3.22
N LYS A 45 4.40 14.92 -4.52
CA LYS A 45 3.23 15.14 -5.39
C LYS A 45 2.41 13.85 -5.61
N GLY A 46 1.80 13.31 -4.55
CA GLY A 46 0.86 12.21 -4.63
C GLY A 46 1.46 10.86 -4.98
N HIS A 47 2.71 10.59 -4.58
CA HIS A 47 3.30 9.28 -4.80
C HIS A 47 2.55 8.22 -3.99
N TRP A 48 2.12 7.17 -4.70
CA TRP A 48 1.54 5.98 -4.11
C TRP A 48 2.64 4.95 -3.88
N CYS A 49 2.46 4.13 -2.86
CA CYS A 49 3.34 3.03 -2.55
C CYS A 49 2.53 1.75 -2.33
N ILE A 50 3.00 0.64 -2.88
CA ILE A 50 2.55 -0.70 -2.55
C ILE A 50 3.67 -1.40 -1.79
N GLN A 51 3.39 -1.85 -0.57
CA GLN A 51 4.30 -2.69 0.21
C GLN A 51 3.80 -4.13 0.20
N HIS A 52 4.65 -5.07 -0.20
CA HIS A 52 4.38 -6.50 -0.12
C HIS A 52 5.67 -7.30 0.05
N ARG A 53 5.71 -8.22 1.02
CA ARG A 53 6.87 -9.10 1.31
C ARG A 53 8.22 -8.36 1.41
N GLY A 54 8.24 -7.19 2.04
CA GLY A 54 9.45 -6.37 2.20
C GLY A 54 9.81 -5.51 0.99
N SER A 55 9.15 -5.70 -0.15
CA SER A 55 9.33 -4.88 -1.35
C SER A 55 8.35 -3.70 -1.36
N GLY A 56 8.87 -2.52 -1.68
CA GLY A 56 8.10 -1.30 -1.94
C GLY A 56 8.06 -0.98 -3.43
N TYR A 57 6.88 -0.69 -3.97
CA TYR A 57 6.66 -0.29 -5.37
C TYR A 57 6.00 1.09 -5.40
N TYR A 58 6.59 2.03 -6.11
CA TYR A 58 6.16 3.43 -6.13
C TYR A 58 5.49 3.80 -7.45
N PHE A 59 4.44 4.61 -7.38
CA PHE A 59 3.63 5.02 -8.52
C PHE A 59 3.25 6.50 -8.40
N GLN A 60 2.96 7.16 -9.52
CA GLN A 60 2.52 8.55 -9.51
C GLN A 60 1.00 8.66 -9.38
N THR A 61 0.26 7.66 -9.85
CA THR A 61 -1.21 7.73 -9.89
C THR A 61 -1.87 6.50 -9.27
N LEU A 62 -3.11 6.68 -8.79
CA LEU A 62 -3.94 5.58 -8.32
C LEU A 62 -4.29 4.60 -9.47
N LYS A 63 -4.29 5.09 -10.71
CA LYS A 63 -4.52 4.24 -11.89
C LYS A 63 -3.37 3.23 -12.04
N GLU A 64 -2.12 3.67 -11.99
CA GLU A 64 -0.96 2.79 -12.07
C GLU A 64 -0.92 1.76 -10.93
N VAL A 65 -1.28 2.18 -9.72
CA VAL A 65 -1.46 1.26 -8.58
C VAL A 65 -2.49 0.19 -8.93
N THR A 66 -3.65 0.60 -9.42
CA THR A 66 -4.76 -0.31 -9.74
C THR A 66 -4.37 -1.28 -10.86
N ASP A 67 -3.78 -0.76 -11.93
CA ASP A 67 -3.27 -1.55 -13.05
C ASP A 67 -2.23 -2.57 -12.59
N TYR A 68 -1.31 -2.18 -11.69
CA TYR A 68 -0.33 -3.09 -11.10
C TYR A 68 -1.00 -4.19 -10.27
N LEU A 69 -1.95 -3.83 -9.39
CA LEU A 69 -2.68 -4.81 -8.56
C LEU A 69 -3.46 -5.82 -9.41
N ILE A 70 -4.08 -5.37 -10.51
CA ILE A 70 -4.77 -6.24 -11.48
C ILE A 70 -3.76 -7.14 -12.21
N LYS A 71 -2.65 -6.59 -12.70
CA LYS A 71 -1.58 -7.36 -13.36
C LYS A 71 -1.00 -8.45 -12.47
N ARG A 72 -0.95 -8.22 -11.15
CA ARG A 72 -0.52 -9.20 -10.15
C ARG A 72 -1.61 -10.20 -9.74
N ASN A 73 -2.83 -10.05 -10.27
CA ASN A 73 -4.02 -10.82 -9.90
C ASN A 73 -4.35 -10.73 -8.40
N TRP A 74 -4.04 -9.59 -7.78
CA TRP A 74 -4.32 -9.34 -6.36
C TRP A 74 -5.69 -8.72 -6.15
N ILE A 75 -6.22 -8.07 -7.18
CA ILE A 75 -7.61 -7.62 -7.27
C ILE A 75 -8.14 -7.98 -8.66
N LYS A 76 -9.46 -8.10 -8.78
CA LYS A 76 -10.10 -8.25 -10.09
C LYS A 76 -10.24 -6.87 -10.75
N ALA A 77 -10.17 -6.85 -12.08
CA ALA A 77 -10.69 -5.72 -12.84
C ALA A 77 -12.20 -5.65 -12.59
N SER A 78 -12.67 -4.49 -12.15
CA SER A 78 -14.09 -4.19 -11.99
C SER A 78 -14.73 -3.86 -13.33
#